data_AF-A0A9P6TFG6-F1
#
_entry.id   AF-A0A9P6TFG6-F1
#
_cell.length_a   1.000
_cell.length_b   1.000
_cell.length_c   1.000
_cell.angle_alpha   90.00
_cell.angle_beta   90.00
_cell.angle_gamma   90.00
#
_symmetry.space_group_name_H-M   'P 1'
#
loop_
_entity.id
_entity.type
_entity.pdbx_description
1 polymer ?
#
loop_
_entity_poly.entity_id
_entity_poly.type
_entity_poly.pdbx_seq_one_letter_code
_entity_poly.pdbx_strand_id
1 'polypeptide(L)'
;MREVVKTDKWLWIGTNHNCFDAHCETTLTCCQYVEHQETRQCLPEIQHSLLNSYIINVGALYSAEAHQSYTGNTWQNLLADEWAQAVSSGLETWKLSCPPKLPKGIKQNPPKPSGQPHPNQPRTSKVQRSEIQTL
;
A
#
# COMPACT_ATOMS: atom_id res chain seq x y z
N MET A 1 24.82 -14.80 -16.33
CA MET A 1 25.99 -14.14 -15.71
C MET A 1 26.05 -12.74 -16.31
N ARG A 2 25.73 -11.68 -15.54
CA ARG A 2 25.74 -10.29 -16.07
C ARG A 2 27.14 -9.73 -15.94
N GLU A 3 27.65 -9.15 -17.02
CA GLU A 3 28.97 -8.50 -17.06
C GLU A 3 28.88 -7.13 -16.37
N VAL A 4 29.81 -6.87 -15.44
CA VAL A 4 29.90 -5.58 -14.74
C VAL A 4 30.95 -4.74 -15.46
N VAL A 5 30.49 -3.77 -16.26
CA VAL A 5 31.38 -2.84 -16.98
C VAL A 5 31.63 -1.62 -16.11
N LYS A 6 32.91 -1.29 -15.88
CA LYS A 6 33.31 -0.10 -15.16
C LYS A 6 33.13 1.12 -16.07
N THR A 7 32.36 2.12 -15.64
CA THR A 7 32.18 3.38 -16.37
C THR A 7 32.90 4.51 -15.65
N ASP A 8 33.35 5.53 -16.39
CA ASP A 8 34.08 6.69 -15.83
C ASP A 8 33.16 7.67 -15.06
N LYS A 9 31.86 7.37 -14.96
CA LYS A 9 30.88 8.18 -14.25
C LYS A 9 30.71 7.68 -12.82
N TRP A 10 30.85 8.59 -11.86
CA TRP A 10 30.54 8.32 -10.46
C TRP A 10 29.02 8.29 -10.27
N LEU A 11 28.49 7.13 -9.90
CA LEU A 11 27.08 6.95 -9.54
C LEU A 11 26.98 6.76 -8.03
N TRP A 12 26.24 7.64 -7.35
CA TRP A 12 25.89 7.44 -5.94
C TRP A 12 24.78 6.39 -5.88
N ILE A 13 25.08 5.22 -5.30
CA ILE A 13 24.11 4.16 -5.08
C ILE A 13 23.80 4.10 -3.59
N GLY A 14 22.55 4.39 -3.23
CA GLY A 14 22.06 4.14 -1.89
C GLY A 14 21.92 2.64 -1.66
N THR A 15 22.81 2.07 -0.85
CA THR A 15 22.71 0.67 -0.42
C THR A 15 22.38 0.62 1.06
N ASN A 16 21.38 -0.16 1.42
CA ASN A 16 21.08 -0.48 2.82
C ASN A 16 21.52 -1.92 3.09
N HIS A 17 22.00 -2.21 4.30
CA HIS A 17 22.33 -3.59 4.69
C HIS A 17 21.06 -4.45 4.73
N ASN A 18 21.13 -5.63 4.13
CA ASN A 18 20.02 -6.59 4.15
C ASN A 18 20.03 -7.34 5.49
N CYS A 19 19.53 -6.68 6.53
CA CYS A 19 19.58 -7.22 7.89
C CYS A 19 18.82 -8.54 8.05
N PHE A 20 17.79 -8.75 7.22
CA PHE A 20 16.98 -9.96 7.23
C PHE A 20 17.77 -11.18 6.73
N ASP A 21 18.33 -11.11 5.51
CA ASP A 21 19.10 -12.22 4.93
C ASP A 21 20.47 -12.39 5.59
N ALA A 22 21.04 -11.31 6.12
CA ALA A 22 22.29 -11.35 6.87
C ALA A 22 22.12 -11.83 8.33
N HIS A 23 20.88 -12.14 8.74
CA HIS A 23 20.53 -12.56 10.10
C HIS A 23 21.15 -11.67 11.17
N CYS A 24 21.00 -10.35 11.03
CA CYS A 24 21.52 -9.40 12.01
C CYS A 24 20.78 -9.55 13.33
N GLU A 25 21.53 -9.48 14.42
CA GLU A 25 20.96 -9.58 15.77
C GLU A 25 20.40 -8.24 16.20
N THR A 26 19.30 -8.26 16.96
CA THR A 26 18.79 -7.07 17.63
C THR A 26 19.18 -7.15 19.09
N THR A 27 20.02 -6.23 19.55
CA THR A 27 20.53 -6.17 20.91
C THR A 27 19.99 -4.94 21.63
N LEU A 28 19.72 -5.04 22.93
CA LEU A 28 19.33 -3.91 23.77
C LEU A 28 20.60 -3.18 24.24
N THR A 29 21.17 -2.31 23.41
CA THR A 29 22.49 -1.70 23.65
C THR A 29 22.44 -0.25 24.10
N CYS A 30 21.43 0.52 23.71
CA CYS A 30 21.38 1.96 23.99
C CYS A 30 20.42 2.26 25.14
N CYS A 31 20.94 2.42 26.35
CA CYS A 31 20.13 2.81 27.51
C CYS A 31 19.85 4.32 27.43
N GLN A 32 18.56 4.68 27.43
CA GLN A 32 18.17 6.09 27.31
C GLN A 32 18.54 6.85 28.59
N TYR A 33 19.12 8.02 28.42
CA TYR A 33 19.25 8.99 29.51
C TYR A 33 18.05 9.92 29.48
N VAL A 34 17.27 9.91 30.55
CA VAL A 34 16.19 10.89 30.77
C VAL A 34 16.64 11.76 31.94
N GLU A 35 16.72 13.08 31.73
CA GLU A 35 17.14 14.03 32.77
C GLU A 35 18.51 13.71 33.42
N HIS A 36 19.47 13.25 32.61
CA HIS A 36 20.82 12.84 33.05
C HIS A 36 20.86 11.62 33.98
N GLN A 37 19.74 10.93 34.17
CA GLN A 37 19.71 9.62 34.81
C GLN A 37 19.66 8.52 33.75
N GLU A 38 20.55 7.54 33.90
CA GLU A 38 20.51 6.33 33.10
C GLU A 38 19.22 5.58 33.42
N THR A 39 18.33 5.48 32.44
CA THR A 39 17.11 4.70 32.60
C THR A 39 17.39 3.22 32.33
N ARG A 40 16.68 2.33 33.01
CA ARG A 40 16.75 0.88 32.75
C ARG A 40 16.10 0.47 31.41
N GLN A 41 15.57 1.43 30.66
CA GLN A 41 14.98 1.18 29.35
C GLN A 41 16.06 1.33 28.30
N CYS A 42 16.57 0.19 27.84
CA CYS A 42 17.49 0.14 26.72
C CYS A 42 16.70 -0.11 25.44
N LEU A 43 17.03 0.64 24.39
CA LEU A 43 16.39 0.56 23.09
C LEU A 43 16.98 -0.61 22.30
N PRO A 44 16.15 -1.31 21.51
CA PRO A 44 16.63 -2.29 20.55
C PRO A 44 17.41 -1.59 19.43
N GLU A 45 18.62 -2.05 19.20
CA GLU A 45 19.50 -1.64 18.12
C GLU A 45 19.90 -2.85 17.30
N ILE A 46 20.03 -2.69 15.98
CA ILE A 46 20.44 -3.78 15.09
C ILE A 46 21.97 -3.82 15.07
N GLN A 47 22.53 -4.95 15.48
CA GLN A 47 23.93 -5.27 15.33
C GLN A 47 24.16 -5.97 13.99
N HIS A 48 24.74 -5.25 13.03
CA HIS A 48 24.99 -5.79 11.69
C HIS A 48 26.06 -6.90 11.73
N SER A 49 25.75 -8.04 11.13
CA SER A 49 26.73 -9.10 10.91
C SER A 49 27.73 -8.69 9.80
N LEU A 50 28.92 -9.30 9.81
CA LEU A 50 29.97 -9.04 8.79
C LEU A 50 29.61 -9.60 7.40
N LEU A 51 28.40 -10.12 7.20
CA LEU A 51 27.94 -10.60 5.91
C LEU A 51 27.64 -9.42 5.00
N ASN A 52 28.29 -9.40 3.83
CA ASN A 52 28.13 -8.38 2.79
C ASN A 52 26.82 -8.57 1.99
N SER A 53 25.69 -8.59 2.67
CA SER A 53 24.36 -8.61 2.03
C SER A 53 23.79 -7.19 2.03
N TYR A 54 23.51 -6.66 0.85
CA TYR A 54 23.02 -5.29 0.69
C TYR A 54 21.83 -5.27 -0.27
N ILE A 55 20.82 -4.49 0.10
CA ILE A 55 19.70 -4.14 -0.76
C ILE A 55 20.07 -2.84 -1.47
N ILE A 56 20.11 -2.89 -2.79
CA ILE A 56 20.25 -1.70 -3.64
C ILE A 56 18.89 -1.02 -3.70
N ASN A 57 18.81 0.23 -3.25
CA ASN A 57 17.63 1.04 -3.51
C ASN A 57 17.70 1.56 -4.95
N VAL A 58 17.24 0.74 -5.90
CA VAL A 58 17.19 1.12 -7.32
C VAL A 58 16.34 2.38 -7.51
N GLY A 59 15.27 2.54 -6.71
CA GLY A 59 14.41 3.74 -6.70
C GLY A 59 15.14 5.04 -6.36
N ALA A 60 16.25 4.98 -5.62
CA ALA A 60 17.06 6.14 -5.28
C ALA A 60 18.09 6.52 -6.36
N LEU A 61 18.23 5.72 -7.43
CA LEU A 61 19.13 6.08 -8.51
C LEU A 61 18.56 7.27 -9.28
N TYR A 62 19.39 8.27 -9.55
CA TYR A 62 18.95 9.48 -10.24
C TYR A 62 18.79 9.29 -11.76
N SER A 63 19.36 8.21 -12.31
CA SER A 63 19.38 7.95 -13.76
C SER A 63 18.39 6.86 -14.15
N ALA A 64 17.45 7.18 -15.04
CA ALA A 64 16.53 6.21 -15.63
C ALA A 64 17.27 5.06 -16.37
N GLU A 65 18.37 5.36 -17.04
CA GLU A 65 19.22 4.34 -17.70
C GLU A 65 19.81 3.37 -16.67
N ALA A 66 20.22 3.87 -15.50
CA ALA A 66 20.72 3.03 -14.42
C ALA A 66 19.61 2.14 -13.85
N HIS A 67 18.40 2.68 -13.62
CA HIS A 67 17.24 1.86 -13.22
C HIS A 67 16.99 0.72 -14.21
N GLN A 68 17.02 1.02 -15.51
CA GLN A 68 16.80 0.06 -16.59
C GLN A 68 17.87 -1.04 -16.58
N SER A 69 19.15 -0.66 -16.49
CA SER A 69 20.28 -1.58 -16.47
C SER A 69 20.24 -2.54 -15.26
N TYR A 70 19.95 -2.03 -14.07
CA TYR A 70 19.94 -2.86 -12.85
C TYR A 70 18.73 -3.77 -12.77
N THR A 71 17.54 -3.28 -13.13
CA THR A 71 16.31 -4.11 -13.12
C THR A 71 16.30 -5.13 -14.25
N GLY A 72 16.95 -4.83 -15.38
CA GLY A 72 16.83 -5.62 -16.60
C GLY A 72 15.45 -5.48 -17.25
N ASN A 73 14.65 -4.50 -16.80
CA ASN A 73 13.33 -4.25 -17.38
C ASN A 73 13.52 -3.45 -18.66
N THR A 74 12.90 -3.90 -19.75
CA THR A 74 12.74 -3.08 -20.94
C THR A 74 11.56 -2.14 -20.74
N TRP A 75 11.83 -0.85 -20.61
CA TRP A 75 10.76 0.14 -20.58
C TRP A 75 10.29 0.37 -22.02
N GLN A 76 9.00 0.15 -22.26
CA GLN A 76 8.39 0.52 -23.53
C GLN A 76 8.06 2.01 -23.49
N ASN A 77 8.28 2.70 -24.61
CA ASN A 77 7.80 4.08 -24.74
C ASN A 77 6.28 4.06 -24.71
N LEU A 78 5.71 4.73 -23.72
CA LEU A 78 4.27 4.93 -23.62
C LEU A 78 3.81 5.91 -24.69
N LEU A 79 2.78 5.52 -25.44
CA LEU A 79 2.07 6.43 -26.34
C LEU A 79 1.28 7.45 -25.53
N ALA A 80 0.96 8.59 -26.15
CA ALA A 80 0.20 9.65 -25.49
C ALA A 80 -1.16 9.17 -24.96
N ASP A 81 -1.85 8.31 -25.72
CA ASP A 81 -3.14 7.75 -25.35
C ASP A 81 -3.03 6.77 -24.17
N GLU A 82 -1.98 5.96 -24.14
CA GLU A 82 -1.71 5.02 -23.04
C GLU A 82 -1.39 5.78 -21.75
N TRP A 83 -0.65 6.89 -21.86
CA TRP A 83 -0.39 7.77 -20.72
C TRP A 83 -1.68 8.38 -20.17
N ALA A 84 -2.53 8.92 -21.05
CA ALA A 84 -3.82 9.50 -20.66
C ALA A 84 -4.72 8.45 -19.98
N GLN A 85 -4.75 7.23 -20.51
CA GLN A 85 -5.51 6.12 -19.94
C GLN A 85 -4.97 5.70 -18.57
N ALA A 86 -3.64 5.59 -18.42
CA ALA A 86 -2.99 5.24 -17.15
C ALA A 86 -3.30 6.28 -16.05
N VAL A 87 -3.23 7.57 -16.39
CA VAL A 87 -3.55 8.66 -15.45
C VAL A 87 -5.02 8.63 -15.06
N SER A 88 -5.93 8.48 -16.03
CA SER A 88 -7.37 8.44 -15.76
C SER A 88 -7.75 7.25 -14.88
N SER A 89 -7.29 6.05 -15.21
CA SER A 89 -7.57 4.82 -14.46
C SER A 89 -6.95 4.85 -13.04
N GLY A 90 -5.74 5.38 -12.90
CA GLY A 90 -5.11 5.59 -11.60
C GLY A 90 -5.92 6.55 -10.72
N LEU A 91 -6.43 7.64 -11.30
CA LEU A 91 -7.25 8.62 -10.58
C LEU A 91 -8.59 8.03 -10.13
N GLU A 92 -9.24 7.24 -10.98
CA GLU A 92 -10.48 6.53 -10.61
C GLU A 92 -10.25 5.55 -9.47
N THR A 93 -9.19 4.74 -9.57
CA THR A 93 -8.79 3.77 -8.53
C THR A 93 -8.49 4.48 -7.20
N TRP A 94 -7.79 5.61 -7.26
CA TRP A 94 -7.49 6.42 -6.09
C TRP A 94 -8.76 6.99 -5.45
N LYS A 95 -9.70 7.52 -6.23
CA LYS A 95 -10.99 8.02 -5.71
C LYS A 95 -11.82 6.93 -5.02
N LEU A 96 -11.81 5.71 -5.55
CA LEU A 96 -12.47 4.56 -4.92
C LEU A 96 -11.81 4.18 -3.59
N SER A 97 -10.48 4.23 -3.53
CA SER A 97 -9.70 3.85 -2.35
C SER A 97 -9.66 4.94 -1.28
N CYS A 98 -9.81 6.21 -1.69
CA CYS A 98 -9.80 7.39 -0.85
C CYS A 98 -11.09 8.21 -1.11
N PRO A 99 -12.26 7.71 -0.66
CA PRO A 99 -13.50 8.44 -0.85
C PRO A 99 -13.38 9.82 -0.20
N PRO A 100 -13.86 10.88 -0.87
CA PRO A 100 -13.82 12.23 -0.32
C PRO A 100 -14.52 12.23 1.04
N LYS A 101 -13.85 12.77 2.06
CA LYS A 101 -14.45 12.94 3.38
C LYS A 101 -15.71 13.76 3.20
N LEU A 102 -16.88 13.16 3.45
CA LEU A 102 -18.13 13.92 3.47
C LEU A 102 -17.96 15.10 4.43
N PRO A 103 -18.42 16.31 4.07
CA PRO A 103 -18.40 17.43 4.99
C PRO A 103 -19.13 17.01 6.27
N LYS A 104 -18.40 17.04 7.39
CA LYS A 104 -18.95 16.77 8.73
C LYS A 104 -20.01 17.84 9.01
N GLY A 105 -21.28 17.56 8.74
CA GLY A 105 -22.33 18.54 8.99
C GLY A 105 -23.75 18.22 8.55
N ILE A 106 -24.00 17.33 7.59
CA ILE A 106 -25.38 16.98 7.24
C ILE A 106 -25.84 15.87 8.18
N LYS A 107 -26.47 16.26 9.30
CA LYS A 107 -27.36 15.38 10.05
C LYS A 107 -28.47 14.96 9.08
N GLN A 108 -28.37 13.76 8.50
CA GLN A 108 -29.51 13.14 7.85
C GLN A 108 -30.55 12.95 8.96
N ASN A 109 -31.64 13.72 8.92
CA ASN A 109 -32.80 13.37 9.72
C ASN A 109 -33.21 11.95 9.30
N PRO A 110 -33.51 11.05 10.25
CA PRO A 110 -33.93 9.70 9.90
C PRO A 110 -35.15 9.79 8.97
N PRO A 111 -35.25 8.91 7.95
CA PRO A 111 -36.37 8.88 7.06
C PRO A 111 -37.66 8.73 7.88
N LYS A 112 -38.58 9.67 7.68
CA LYS A 112 -39.92 9.64 8.28
C LYS A 112 -40.57 8.29 7.91
N PRO A 113 -41.00 7.47 8.87
CA PRO A 113 -41.62 6.19 8.55
C PRO A 113 -42.89 6.43 7.73
N SER A 114 -42.84 6.06 6.45
CA SER A 114 -43.98 5.99 5.55
C SER A 114 -44.83 4.79 5.95
N GLY A 115 -45.82 5.02 6.80
CA GLY A 115 -46.65 3.93 7.33
C GLY A 115 -47.86 4.40 8.13
N GLN A 116 -48.61 5.39 7.64
CA GLN A 116 -50.03 5.48 7.99
C GLN A 116 -50.83 4.81 6.86
N PRO A 117 -51.60 3.74 7.15
CA PRO A 117 -52.43 3.09 6.15
C PRO A 117 -53.63 3.97 5.79
N HIS A 118 -53.76 4.29 4.50
CA HIS A 118 -54.96 4.90 3.93
C HIS A 118 -56.09 3.85 3.93
N PRO A 119 -57.29 4.16 4.45
CA PRO A 119 -58.40 3.22 4.49
C PRO A 119 -59.12 3.28 3.15
N ASN A 120 -58.77 2.39 2.22
CA ASN A 120 -59.63 1.88 1.14
C ASN A 120 -58.77 1.27 0.05
N GLN A 121 -58.35 0.00 0.21
CA GLN A 121 -58.27 -0.89 -0.95
C GLN A 121 -58.67 -2.33 -0.56
N PRO A 122 -59.44 -3.01 -1.42
CA PRO A 122 -60.05 -4.30 -1.12
C PRO A 122 -59.05 -5.47 -1.17
N ARG A 123 -59.28 -6.39 -0.23
CA ARG A 123 -58.55 -7.62 0.01
C ARG A 123 -58.75 -8.60 -1.14
N THR A 124 -57.74 -8.84 -1.96
CA THR A 124 -57.72 -10.00 -2.86
C THR A 124 -56.86 -11.11 -2.27
N SER A 125 -57.31 -12.33 -2.52
CA SER A 125 -57.12 -13.50 -1.68
C SER A 125 -56.09 -14.47 -2.26
N LYS A 126 -55.48 -15.24 -1.36
CA LYS A 126 -54.93 -16.60 -1.55
C LYS A 126 -53.74 -16.75 -2.50
N VAL A 127 -52.55 -16.92 -1.91
CA VAL A 127 -51.47 -17.72 -2.50
C VAL A 127 -51.61 -19.14 -1.95
N GLN A 128 -51.94 -20.09 -2.81
CA GLN A 128 -51.87 -21.53 -2.54
C GLN A 128 -50.41 -21.99 -2.54
N ARG A 129 -50.09 -22.84 -1.58
CA ARG A 129 -48.80 -23.49 -1.36
C ARG A 129 -48.97 -24.97 -1.75
N SER A 130 -48.18 -25.45 -2.69
CA SER A 130 -48.01 -26.89 -2.99
C SER A 130 -46.58 -27.06 -3.51
N GLU A 131 -45.68 -27.57 -2.66
CA GLU A 131 -45.17 -28.96 -2.69
C GLU A 131 -44.05 -29.15 -3.73
N ILE A 132 -42.81 -29.27 -3.22
CA ILE A 132 -41.68 -29.83 -3.97
C ILE A 132 -41.42 -31.20 -3.35
N GLN A 133 -41.61 -32.23 -4.16
CA GLN A 133 -41.33 -33.63 -3.86
C GLN A 133 -39.88 -33.94 -4.22
N THR A 134 -39.24 -34.69 -3.33
CA THR A 134 -37.90 -35.26 -3.38
C THR A 134 -37.69 -36.16 -4.60
N LEU A 135 -36.50 -36.11 -5.19
CA LEU A 135 -35.66 -37.27 -5.58
C LEU A 135 -34.22 -36.80 -5.75
#